data_AF-A0A8S1AXW2-F1
#
_entry.id   AF-A0A8S1AXW2-F1
#
_cell.length_a   1.000
_cell.length_b   1.000
_cell.length_c   1.000
_cell.angle_alpha   90.00
_cell.angle_beta   90.00
_cell.angle_gamma   90.00
#
_symmetry.space_group_name_H-M   'P 1'
#
loop_
_entity.id
_entity.type
_entity.pdbx_description
1 polymer ?
#
loop_
_entity_poly.entity_id
_entity_poly.type
_entity_poly.pdbx_seq_one_letter_code
_entity_poly.pdbx_strand_id
1 'polypeptide(L)'
;MKHVTARLVPKDLNFLQKRNRMRVAEDMLERVNNDPTFMKRIVTGDETWVYEFDMQTSQQASEWRLPTESKPKKPRQSRSKVKVMFTVFFDYRGVVHSEFLPKVQTVDERAQRDRSALAGCGRISRPDLLINSERIPALGAT
;
A
#
# COMPACT_ATOMS: atom_id res chain seq x y z
N MET A 1 31.32 23.22 -0.18
CA MET A 1 29.99 23.29 -0.84
C MET A 1 29.10 22.20 -0.27
N LYS A 2 27.86 22.52 0.16
CA LYS A 2 26.87 21.51 0.58
C LYS A 2 25.89 21.27 -0.57
N HIS A 3 25.87 20.04 -1.06
CA HIS A 3 24.85 19.59 -2.00
C HIS A 3 23.65 19.10 -1.19
N VAL A 4 22.56 19.86 -1.17
CA VAL A 4 21.30 19.44 -0.55
C VAL A 4 20.41 18.90 -1.65
N THR A 5 20.22 17.57 -1.68
CA THR A 5 19.32 16.91 -2.62
C THR A 5 17.87 17.09 -2.18
N ALA A 6 17.01 17.55 -3.10
CA ALA A 6 15.57 17.53 -2.89
C ALA A 6 15.10 16.08 -2.66
N ARG A 7 14.30 15.87 -1.61
CA ARG A 7 13.67 14.58 -1.33
C ARG A 7 12.36 14.49 -2.12
N LEU A 8 12.12 13.33 -2.74
CA LEU A 8 10.81 13.03 -3.32
C LEU A 8 9.82 12.84 -2.17
N VAL A 9 8.89 13.78 -2.03
CA VAL A 9 7.77 13.68 -1.10
C VAL A 9 6.50 13.45 -1.92
N PRO A 10 5.66 12.44 -1.62
CA PRO A 10 4.48 12.13 -2.42
C PRO A 10 3.48 13.29 -2.55
N LYS A 11 3.38 14.14 -1.51
CA LYS A 11 2.48 15.29 -1.47
C LYS A 11 2.92 16.31 -0.43
N ASP A 12 2.84 17.59 -0.79
CA ASP A 12 2.96 18.68 0.18
C ASP A 12 1.67 18.77 1.01
N LEU A 13 1.81 18.49 2.31
CA LEU A 13 0.68 18.49 3.24
C LEU A 13 0.42 19.89 3.79
N ASN A 14 -0.85 20.29 3.81
CA ASN A 14 -1.25 21.53 4.48
C ASN A 14 -1.25 21.36 6.02
N PHE A 15 -1.39 22.48 6.74
CA PHE A 15 -1.35 22.51 8.20
C PHE A 15 -2.39 21.58 8.85
N LEU A 16 -3.62 21.58 8.34
CA LEU A 16 -4.71 20.76 8.88
C LEU A 16 -4.45 19.26 8.66
N GLN A 17 -3.94 18.88 7.49
CA GLN A 17 -3.56 17.50 7.18
C GLN A 17 -2.44 17.00 8.10
N LYS A 18 -1.43 17.85 8.37
CA LYS A 18 -0.35 17.54 9.32
C LYS A 18 -0.91 17.34 10.73
N ARG A 19 -1.77 18.26 11.20
CA ARG A 19 -2.39 18.16 12.53
C ARG A 19 -3.25 16.90 12.67
N ASN A 20 -4.03 16.57 11.65
CA ASN A 20 -4.84 15.36 11.65
C ASN A 20 -3.97 14.09 11.72
N ARG A 21 -2.87 14.05 10.96
CA ARG A 21 -1.93 12.92 11.01
C ARG A 21 -1.28 12.76 12.38
N MET A 22 -0.89 13.85 13.04
CA MET A 22 -0.34 13.78 14.40
C MET A 22 -1.36 13.23 15.39
N ARG A 23 -2.59 13.76 15.37
CA ARG A 23 -3.66 13.28 16.25
C ARG A 23 -3.94 11.79 16.09
N VAL A 24 -4.08 11.32 14.84
CA VAL A 24 -4.31 9.89 14.57
C VAL A 24 -3.12 9.05 15.04
N ALA A 25 -1.89 9.54 14.89
CA ALA A 25 -0.70 8.84 15.36
C ALA A 25 -0.64 8.75 16.90
N GLU A 26 -1.02 9.81 17.61
CA GLU A 26 -1.13 9.84 19.08
C GLU A 26 -2.17 8.83 19.57
N ASP A 27 -3.38 8.84 18.98
CA ASP A 27 -4.45 7.90 19.32
C ASP A 27 -4.03 6.44 19.07
N MET A 28 -3.31 6.18 17.97
CA MET A 28 -2.81 4.83 17.66
C MET A 28 -1.69 4.40 18.62
N LEU A 29 -0.82 5.33 19.02
CA LEU A 29 0.24 5.04 19.99
C LEU A 29 -0.33 4.69 21.36
N GLU A 30 -1.35 5.42 21.82
CA GLU A 30 -2.05 5.12 23.07
C GLU A 30 -2.67 3.71 23.04
N ARG A 31 -3.33 3.34 21.94
CA ARG A 31 -3.91 2.00 21.77
C ARG A 31 -2.88 0.88 21.83
N VAL A 32 -1.71 1.08 21.20
CA VAL A 32 -0.62 0.10 21.25
C VAL A 32 -0.05 -0.03 22.66
N ASN A 33 0.07 1.08 23.40
CA ASN A 33 0.57 1.08 24.77
C ASN A 33 -0.41 0.42 25.74
N ASN A 34 -1.70 0.62 25.54
CA ASN A 34 -2.74 0.05 26.40
C ASN A 34 -3.01 -1.44 26.10
N ASP A 35 -2.79 -1.88 24.86
CA ASP A 35 -3.01 -3.27 24.46
C ASP A 35 -1.88 -3.80 23.55
N PRO A 36 -0.96 -4.62 24.09
CA PRO A 36 0.16 -5.18 23.32
C PRO A 36 -0.27 -6.14 22.21
N THR A 37 -1.53 -6.59 22.18
CA THR A 37 -2.09 -7.44 21.13
C THR A 37 -2.78 -6.63 20.03
N PHE A 38 -2.96 -5.31 20.18
CA PHE A 38 -3.61 -4.45 19.20
C PHE A 38 -3.04 -4.61 17.79
N MET A 39 -1.72 -4.51 17.64
CA MET A 39 -1.05 -4.67 16.34
C MET A 39 -1.31 -6.04 15.68
N LYS A 40 -1.46 -7.10 16.49
CA LYS A 40 -1.72 -8.46 16.00
C LYS A 40 -3.15 -8.65 15.46
N ARG A 41 -4.06 -7.72 15.76
CA ARG A 41 -5.46 -7.77 15.30
C ARG A 41 -5.71 -6.92 14.06
N ILE A 42 -4.72 -6.12 13.63
CA ILE A 42 -4.84 -5.29 12.45
C ILE A 42 -4.64 -6.16 11.21
N VAL A 43 -5.67 -6.23 10.38
CA VAL A 43 -5.56 -6.62 8.98
C VAL A 43 -5.55 -5.34 8.16
N THR A 44 -4.54 -5.18 7.31
CA THR A 44 -4.44 -4.04 6.40
C THR A 44 -4.34 -4.53 4.97
N GLY A 45 -4.63 -3.66 4.01
CA GLY A 45 -4.46 -3.99 2.61
C GLY A 45 -4.29 -2.74 1.77
N ASP A 46 -3.68 -2.93 0.60
CA ASP A 46 -3.41 -1.86 -0.36
C ASP A 46 -3.47 -2.42 -1.79
N GLU A 47 -3.55 -1.51 -2.75
CA GLU A 47 -3.61 -1.81 -4.17
C GLU A 47 -2.40 -1.24 -4.89
N THR A 48 -1.72 -2.06 -5.69
CA THR A 48 -0.56 -1.64 -6.46
C THR A 48 -0.68 -2.03 -7.93
N TRP A 49 -0.09 -1.22 -8.80
CA TRP A 49 -0.01 -1.54 -10.22
C TRP A 49 1.23 -2.39 -10.48
N VAL A 50 1.02 -3.60 -10.98
CA VAL A 50 2.09 -4.49 -11.43
C VAL A 50 2.21 -4.37 -12.95
N TYR A 51 3.43 -4.11 -13.41
CA TYR A 51 3.77 -3.98 -14.83
C TYR A 51 4.42 -5.28 -15.32
N GLU A 52 4.15 -5.65 -16.57
CA GLU A 52 4.72 -6.87 -17.19
C GLU A 52 6.26 -6.82 -17.27
N PHE A 53 6.83 -5.63 -17.47
CA PHE A 53 8.27 -5.40 -17.36
C PHE A 53 8.53 -4.22 -16.43
N ASP A 54 9.37 -4.44 -15.43
CA ASP A 54 9.73 -3.40 -14.47
C ASP A 54 10.82 -2.50 -15.07
N MET A 55 10.59 -1.18 -15.06
CA MET A 55 11.65 -0.27 -15.46
C MET A 55 12.64 -0.20 -14.31
N GLN A 56 13.91 -0.51 -14.59
CA GLN A 56 14.97 -0.29 -13.62
C GLN A 56 14.84 1.14 -13.06
N THR A 57 14.65 1.29 -11.75
CA THR A 57 14.47 2.61 -11.15
C THR A 57 15.72 3.46 -11.33
N SER A 58 15.60 4.79 -11.28
CA SER A 58 16.79 5.67 -11.34
C SER A 58 17.81 5.33 -10.26
N GLN A 59 17.37 4.82 -9.12
CA GLN A 59 18.24 4.34 -8.06
C GLN A 59 18.95 3.04 -8.43
N GLN A 60 18.25 2.06 -9.00
CA GLN A 60 18.86 0.81 -9.49
C GLN A 60 19.81 1.02 -10.69
N ALA A 61 19.68 2.14 -11.39
CA ALA A 61 20.58 2.54 -12.47
C ALA A 61 21.69 3.50 -12.00
N SER A 62 21.86 3.68 -10.68
CA SER A 62 22.97 4.46 -10.13
C SER A 62 24.28 3.71 -10.31
N GLU A 63 25.26 4.37 -10.90
CA GLU A 63 26.62 3.85 -11.06
C GLU A 63 27.59 4.74 -10.27
N TRP A 64 28.58 4.13 -9.62
CA TRP A 64 29.70 4.88 -9.05
C TRP A 64 30.61 5.35 -10.19
N ARG A 65 30.85 6.66 -10.25
CA ARG A 65 31.62 7.33 -11.31
C ARG A 65 32.59 8.32 -10.70
N LEU A 66 33.67 8.61 -11.42
CA LEU A 66 34.66 9.61 -10.99
C LEU A 66 34.10 11.04 -11.20
N PRO A 67 34.56 12.04 -10.42
CA PRO A 67 34.04 13.42 -10.51
C PRO A 67 34.22 14.10 -11.89
N THR A 68 35.16 13.60 -12.69
CA THR A 68 35.47 14.11 -14.04
C THR A 68 34.66 13.45 -15.14
N GLU A 69 33.89 12.40 -14.83
CA GLU A 69 33.13 11.65 -15.82
C GLU A 69 31.76 12.29 -16.09
N SER A 70 31.29 12.16 -17.34
CA SER A 70 29.97 12.62 -17.72
C SER A 70 28.87 11.84 -17.01
N LYS A 71 27.76 12.49 -16.68
CA LYS A 71 26.59 11.83 -16.08
C LYS A 71 26.11 10.67 -16.95
N PRO A 72 25.79 9.50 -16.37
CA PRO A 72 25.26 8.37 -17.12
C PRO A 72 23.97 8.77 -17.85
N LYS A 73 23.93 8.49 -19.16
CA LYS A 73 22.77 8.75 -20.01
C LYS A 73 21.89 7.50 -20.01
N LYS A 74 20.72 7.59 -19.40
CA LYS A 74 19.72 6.54 -19.49
C LYS A 74 18.77 6.82 -20.66
N PRO A 75 18.61 5.90 -21.64
CA PRO A 75 17.55 6.03 -22.64
C PRO A 75 16.19 6.04 -21.93
N ARG A 76 15.30 6.94 -22.35
CA ARG A 76 13.96 7.08 -21.77
C ARG A 76 13.16 5.81 -22.08
N GLN A 77 13.05 4.94 -21.09
CA GLN A 77 12.18 3.76 -21.18
C GLN A 77 10.74 4.18 -20.91
N SER A 78 9.83 3.77 -21.78
CA SER A 78 8.39 3.86 -21.53
C SER A 78 7.95 2.64 -20.72
N ARG A 79 7.02 2.85 -19.78
CA ARG A 79 6.39 1.73 -19.05
C ARG A 79 5.67 0.82 -20.04
N SER A 80 5.59 -0.47 -19.72
CA SER A 80 4.75 -1.41 -20.49
C SER A 80 3.31 -0.88 -20.57
N LYS A 81 2.68 -1.04 -21.74
CA LYS A 81 1.24 -0.77 -21.91
C LYS A 81 0.37 -1.77 -21.13
N VAL A 82 0.97 -2.90 -20.73
CA VAL A 82 0.35 -3.91 -19.89
C VAL A 82 0.64 -3.62 -18.43
N LYS A 83 -0.43 -3.29 -17.69
CA LYS A 83 -0.45 -3.20 -16.23
C LYS A 83 -1.66 -3.97 -15.71
N VAL A 84 -1.50 -4.65 -14.58
CA VAL A 84 -2.58 -5.29 -13.83
C VAL A 84 -2.63 -4.67 -12.44
N MET A 85 -3.82 -4.53 -11.88
CA MET A 85 -3.94 -4.05 -10.50
C MET A 85 -3.89 -5.26 -9.58
N PHE A 86 -3.07 -5.18 -8.55
CA PHE A 86 -2.88 -6.23 -7.55
C PHE A 86 -3.33 -5.69 -6.21
N THR A 87 -4.33 -6.35 -5.62
CA THR A 87 -4.85 -6.03 -4.29
C THR A 87 -4.33 -7.08 -3.32
N VAL A 88 -3.77 -6.64 -2.19
CA VAL A 88 -3.24 -7.53 -1.15
C VAL A 88 -3.73 -7.10 0.22
N PHE A 89 -4.13 -8.07 1.03
CA PHE A 89 -4.42 -7.91 2.45
C PHE A 89 -3.47 -8.78 3.27
N PHE A 90 -2.93 -8.24 4.35
CA PHE A 90 -2.00 -8.92 5.24
C PHE A 90 -2.21 -8.51 6.70
N ASP A 91 -1.84 -9.42 7.60
CA ASP A 91 -1.80 -9.20 9.03
C ASP A 91 -0.36 -9.38 9.55
N TYR A 92 -0.19 -9.44 10.88
CA TYR A 92 1.12 -9.66 11.50
C TYR A 92 1.74 -11.05 11.20
N ARG A 93 0.96 -12.01 10.68
CA ARG A 93 1.40 -13.39 10.36
C ARG A 93 1.70 -13.56 8.89
N GLY A 94 1.16 -12.72 8.01
CA GLY A 94 1.46 -12.71 6.58
C GLY A 94 0.26 -12.34 5.72
N VAL A 95 0.31 -12.75 4.45
CA VAL A 95 -0.75 -12.47 3.47
C VAL A 95 -2.01 -13.26 3.81
N VAL A 96 -3.11 -12.53 4.00
CA VAL A 96 -4.45 -13.05 4.26
C VAL A 96 -5.15 -13.35 2.94
N HIS A 97 -5.08 -12.40 2.00
CA HIS A 97 -5.73 -12.49 0.70
C HIS A 97 -4.95 -11.70 -0.34
N SER A 98 -4.94 -12.16 -1.59
CA SER A 98 -4.39 -11.41 -2.70
C SER A 98 -5.11 -11.74 -3.99
N GLU A 99 -5.40 -10.74 -4.82
CA GLU A 99 -5.97 -10.98 -6.15
C GLU A 99 -5.40 -10.03 -7.21
N PHE A 100 -5.33 -10.54 -8.44
CA PHE A 100 -5.07 -9.75 -9.63
C PHE A 100 -6.40 -9.35 -10.26
N LEU A 101 -6.58 -8.04 -10.44
CA LEU A 101 -7.74 -7.48 -11.12
C LEU A 101 -7.48 -7.45 -12.63
N PRO A 102 -8.44 -7.95 -13.44
CA PRO A 102 -8.34 -7.84 -14.89
C PRO A 102 -8.37 -6.38 -15.32
N LYS A 103 -7.70 -6.12 -16.45
CA LYS A 103 -7.25 -4.82 -16.99
C LYS A 103 -8.30 -3.69 -17.15
N VAL A 104 -9.59 -3.94 -16.88
CA VAL A 104 -10.71 -3.07 -17.26
C VAL A 104 -11.74 -2.85 -16.13
N GLN A 105 -11.52 -3.38 -14.92
CA GLN A 105 -12.40 -3.01 -13.79
C GLN A 105 -11.82 -1.82 -13.03
N THR A 106 -12.51 -0.68 -13.11
CA THR A 106 -12.39 0.36 -12.09
C THR A 106 -12.88 -0.25 -10.78
N VAL A 107 -12.11 -0.11 -9.71
CA VAL A 107 -12.53 -0.54 -8.37
C VAL A 107 -13.58 0.47 -7.89
N ASP A 108 -14.85 0.15 -8.12
CA ASP A 108 -15.96 0.91 -7.53
C ASP A 108 -16.04 0.62 -6.02
N GLU A 109 -16.54 1.58 -5.24
CA GLU A 109 -16.62 1.48 -3.76
C GLU A 109 -17.31 0.20 -3.28
N ARG A 110 -18.34 -0.24 -4.01
CA ARG A 110 -19.07 -1.50 -3.73
C ARG A 110 -18.18 -2.72 -3.92
N ALA A 111 -17.44 -2.77 -5.01
CA ALA A 111 -16.54 -3.89 -5.29
C ALA A 111 -15.40 -3.94 -4.27
N GLN A 112 -14.95 -2.81 -3.73
CA GLN A 112 -13.98 -2.78 -2.64
C GLN A 112 -14.56 -3.26 -1.31
N ARG A 113 -15.80 -2.86 -0.98
CA ARG A 113 -16.51 -3.34 0.21
C ARG A 113 -16.76 -4.84 0.13
N ASP A 114 -17.21 -5.33 -1.01
CA ASP A 114 -17.47 -6.75 -1.26
C ASP A 114 -16.17 -7.55 -1.23
N ARG A 115 -15.05 -7.03 -1.78
CA ARG A 115 -13.72 -7.64 -1.64
C ARG A 115 -13.22 -7.67 -0.20
N SER A 116 -13.46 -6.61 0.57
CA SER A 116 -13.13 -6.55 2.01
C SER A 116 -13.95 -7.57 2.80
N ALA A 117 -15.18 -7.86 2.36
CA ALA A 117 -16.01 -8.92 2.92
C ALA A 117 -15.64 -10.32 2.40
N LEU A 118 -15.21 -10.46 1.15
CA LEU A 118 -14.71 -11.69 0.52
C LEU A 118 -13.33 -12.11 1.02
N ALA A 119 -12.55 -11.19 1.60
CA ALA A 119 -11.44 -11.55 2.47
C ALA A 119 -11.89 -12.44 3.66
N GLY A 120 -13.20 -12.48 3.95
CA GLY A 120 -13.85 -13.42 4.86
C GLY A 120 -14.49 -14.65 4.20
N CYS A 121 -14.52 -14.79 2.86
CA CYS A 121 -15.19 -15.89 2.19
C CYS A 121 -14.43 -16.38 0.93
N GLY A 122 -13.74 -17.52 1.05
CA GLY A 122 -13.45 -18.42 -0.07
C GLY A 122 -12.11 -18.30 -0.81
N ARG A 123 -11.32 -17.24 -0.61
CA ARG A 123 -9.94 -17.12 -1.13
C ARG A 123 -8.95 -16.69 -0.06
N ILE A 124 -9.16 -17.16 1.16
CA ILE A 124 -8.27 -16.88 2.28
C ILE A 124 -7.16 -17.92 2.23
N SER A 125 -5.91 -17.47 2.12
CA SER A 125 -4.73 -18.36 2.22
C SER A 125 -4.62 -19.00 3.61
N ARG A 126 -5.44 -18.53 4.57
CA ARG A 126 -5.40 -18.79 6.01
C ARG A 126 -6.81 -19.08 6.54
N PRO A 127 -7.28 -20.34 6.48
CA PRO A 127 -8.64 -20.74 6.85
C PRO A 127 -8.97 -20.51 8.34
N ASP A 128 -7.95 -20.33 9.19
CA ASP A 128 -8.09 -20.02 10.62
C ASP A 128 -8.75 -18.66 10.90
N LEU A 129 -8.84 -17.79 9.89
CA LEU A 129 -9.51 -16.49 9.99
C LEU A 129 -11.02 -16.54 9.67
N LEU A 130 -11.57 -17.70 9.30
CA LEU A 130 -13.01 -17.89 8.98
C LEU A 130 -13.94 -17.87 10.21
N ILE A 131 -13.42 -17.69 11.43
CA ILE A 131 -14.17 -17.99 12.66
C ILE A 131 -15.04 -16.81 13.17
N ASN A 132 -15.03 -15.62 12.55
CA ASN A 132 -15.77 -14.45 13.09
C ASN A 132 -16.56 -13.66 12.03
N SER A 133 -17.27 -14.31 11.11
CA SER A 133 -18.11 -13.61 10.11
C SER A 133 -19.38 -12.94 10.68
N GLU A 134 -19.64 -13.01 11.98
CA GLU A 134 -20.87 -12.46 12.60
C GLU A 134 -20.74 -11.10 13.30
N ARG A 135 -19.60 -10.39 13.20
CA ARG A 135 -19.47 -9.08 13.86
C ARG A 135 -18.76 -8.02 13.01
N ILE A 136 -19.39 -7.65 11.90
CA ILE A 136 -19.24 -6.31 11.34
C ILE A 136 -20.59 -5.61 11.52
N PRO A 137 -20.79 -4.73 12.52
CA PRO A 137 -22.00 -3.93 12.57
C PRO A 137 -22.02 -3.05 11.31
N ALA A 138 -23.07 -3.22 10.51
CA ALA A 138 -23.39 -2.29 9.44
C ALA A 138 -23.56 -0.90 10.06
N LEU A 139 -22.58 -0.02 9.85
CA LEU A 139 -22.80 1.41 10.06
C LEU A 139 -23.85 1.85 9.04
N GLY A 140 -25.07 2.01 9.56
CA GLY A 140 -26.22 2.53 8.84
C GLY A 140 -25.94 3.95 8.37
N ALA A 141 -26.36 4.21 7.13
CA ALA A 141 -26.50 5.53 6.59
C ALA A 141 -27.77 6.17 7.16
N THR A 142 -27.62 7.34 7.76
CA THR A 142 -28.60 8.43 7.78
C THR A 142 -27.84 9.72 7.53
#